data_AF-A0A2D6CT32-F1
#
_entry.id   AF-A0A2D6CT32-F1
#
_cell.length_a   1.000
_cell.length_b   1.000
_cell.length_c   1.000
_cell.angle_alpha   90.00
_cell.angle_beta   90.00
_cell.angle_gamma   90.00
#
_symmetry.space_group_name_H-M   'P 1'
#
loop_
_entity.id
_entity.type
_entity.pdbx_description
1 polymer ?
#
loop_
_entity_poly.entity_id
_entity_poly.type
_entity_poly.pdbx_seq_one_letter_code
_entity_poly.pdbx_strand_id
1 'polypeptide(L)'
;MVDIDIVYANLEPRTVRSFRRGDVRVSWTPVPLREAALHAYQGAYSFLGETGAIEALMQSEPVVVLPREYTFEVTDRFDYVFTLVDALVDLDAKFRKWNHVAYSRQGRAEEPATPSERLELYPIEGRRSGSCMILGNKTSDVPGEIYSLREPIARWFNEHSAGGLDVYGMPGFEGLPNYRGKLPAGANQRKMSEYRYCICFENAHDAFWTAGVFSERLIHCIESRTVPVYYGCSNIERYVPTDCYVDYREFEEFGELSRYLDEMPDAEYVGYIEAMDRWYESADLPAYHANDLYNRLTGLYSEATSTPLHDLYAGEDMWTPTHVDGLTPIIEIGPDSVVLPLDTKTRYQWRWQYLTDGSVEEADATVAAMRDGGHVPHGCRQPSSPVATQRKPRTIERVLVVGRVSATPPLPAEGEFTKYHLLSAWMHVPGVELDLMDSDDIIGRAGAAGFSQRLHDKVRRERPDLLFYVPTAPVYDVQLEALGEITAHTDTRTMI
;
A
#
# COMPACT_ATOMS: atom_id res chain seq x y z
N MET A 1 12.75 10.21 -22.77
CA MET A 1 12.18 10.52 -21.45
C MET A 1 11.57 9.24 -20.93
N VAL A 2 11.94 8.83 -19.72
CA VAL A 2 11.39 7.67 -19.03
C VAL A 2 10.32 8.18 -18.08
N ASP A 3 9.08 7.76 -18.28
CA ASP A 3 7.97 8.07 -17.39
C ASP A 3 7.80 6.94 -16.38
N ILE A 4 7.86 7.29 -15.10
CA ILE A 4 7.56 6.44 -13.94
C ILE A 4 6.28 6.98 -13.32
N ASP A 5 5.35 6.09 -13.01
CA ASP A 5 4.03 6.45 -12.51
C ASP A 5 3.79 5.84 -11.13
N ILE A 6 3.54 6.70 -10.14
CA ILE A 6 3.11 6.32 -8.79
C ILE A 6 1.59 6.39 -8.76
N VAL A 7 0.96 5.23 -8.73
CA VAL A 7 -0.50 5.09 -8.83
C VAL A 7 -1.09 5.03 -7.42
N TYR A 8 -1.95 5.98 -7.09
CA TYR A 8 -2.66 6.01 -5.82
C TYR A 8 -4.16 6.29 -6.03
N ALA A 9 -4.97 5.25 -5.88
CA ALA A 9 -6.41 5.29 -6.22
C ALA A 9 -7.24 6.28 -5.39
N ASN A 10 -6.73 6.76 -4.25
CA ASN A 10 -7.43 7.76 -3.43
C ASN A 10 -7.05 9.21 -3.79
N LEU A 11 -6.19 9.44 -4.79
CA LEU A 11 -6.01 10.77 -5.36
C LEU A 11 -7.30 11.25 -6.03
N GLU A 12 -7.54 12.56 -6.04
CA GLU A 12 -8.67 13.09 -6.79
C GLU A 12 -8.52 12.73 -8.29
N PRO A 13 -9.60 12.30 -8.99
CA PRO A 13 -9.52 11.75 -10.35
C PRO A 13 -8.84 12.62 -11.41
N ARG A 14 -8.64 13.91 -11.14
CA ARG A 14 -8.00 14.88 -12.05
C ARG A 14 -6.64 15.35 -11.56
N THR A 15 -6.14 14.83 -10.44
CA THR A 15 -4.87 15.24 -9.86
C THR A 15 -3.74 14.46 -10.51
N VAL A 16 -2.89 15.17 -11.26
CA VAL A 16 -1.60 14.68 -11.70
C VAL A 16 -0.53 15.59 -11.14
N ARG A 17 0.45 15.02 -10.43
CA ARG A 17 1.61 15.77 -9.90
C ARG A 17 2.88 15.14 -10.43
N SER A 18 3.64 15.90 -11.20
CA SER A 18 4.82 15.39 -11.87
C SER A 18 6.09 16.13 -11.48
N PHE A 19 7.16 15.36 -11.32
CA PHE A 19 8.49 15.79 -10.97
C PHE A 19 9.46 15.27 -12.02
N ARG A 20 10.47 16.06 -12.37
CA ARG A 20 11.47 15.71 -13.36
C ARG A 20 12.87 15.84 -12.78
N ARG A 21 13.72 14.89 -13.17
CA ARG A 21 15.18 14.96 -12.99
C ARG A 21 15.83 14.35 -14.22
N GLY A 22 16.46 15.19 -15.03
CA GLY A 22 17.09 14.80 -16.29
C GLY A 22 16.08 14.30 -17.31
N ASP A 23 16.26 13.06 -17.77
CA ASP A 23 15.38 12.38 -18.70
C ASP A 23 14.34 11.49 -18.00
N VAL A 24 14.21 11.58 -16.68
CA VAL A 24 13.19 10.85 -15.91
C VAL A 24 12.10 11.80 -15.43
N ARG A 25 10.84 11.38 -15.60
CA ARG A 25 9.67 11.99 -14.98
C ARG A 25 9.01 10.99 -14.04
N VAL A 26 8.75 11.41 -12.81
CA VAL A 26 7.90 10.68 -11.85
C VAL A 26 6.58 11.42 -11.74
N SER A 27 5.46 10.72 -11.94
CA SER A 27 4.12 11.29 -11.83
C SER A 27 3.30 10.57 -10.77
N TRP A 28 2.50 11.31 -10.01
CA TRP A 28 1.49 10.75 -9.13
C TRP A 28 0.14 10.83 -9.81
N THR A 29 -0.56 9.71 -9.94
CA THR A 29 -1.82 9.62 -10.67
C THR A 29 -2.85 8.73 -9.96
N PRO A 30 -4.15 8.96 -10.15
CA PRO A 30 -5.20 8.08 -9.63
C PRO A 30 -5.34 6.78 -10.41
N VAL A 31 -4.79 6.72 -11.64
CA VAL A 31 -4.86 5.56 -12.55
C VAL A 31 -3.57 5.42 -13.33
N PRO A 32 -3.14 4.20 -13.66
CA PRO A 32 -1.92 3.93 -14.43
C PRO A 32 -1.86 4.71 -15.74
N LEU A 33 -0.76 5.42 -15.96
CA LEU A 33 -0.43 6.05 -17.24
C LEU A 33 0.00 4.97 -18.23
N ARG A 34 -0.70 4.86 -19.36
CA ARG A 34 -0.47 3.82 -20.38
C ARG A 34 0.96 3.77 -20.92
N GLU A 35 1.64 4.91 -20.99
CA GLU A 35 2.98 5.04 -21.56
C GLU A 35 4.10 5.00 -20.51
N ALA A 36 3.76 4.86 -19.22
CA ALA A 36 4.79 4.73 -18.19
C ALA A 36 5.56 3.42 -18.36
N ALA A 37 6.87 3.49 -18.19
CA ALA A 37 7.75 2.34 -18.26
C ALA A 37 7.80 1.55 -16.93
N LEU A 38 7.30 2.16 -15.86
CA LEU A 38 7.19 1.56 -14.52
C LEU A 38 5.95 2.12 -13.81
N HIS A 39 5.16 1.25 -13.20
CA HIS A 39 4.06 1.61 -12.30
C HIS A 39 4.37 1.17 -10.87
N ALA A 40 4.32 2.10 -9.94
CA ALA A 40 4.48 1.87 -8.51
C ALA A 40 3.15 2.14 -7.80
N TYR A 41 2.49 1.10 -7.31
CA TYR A 41 1.16 1.21 -6.71
C TYR A 41 1.26 1.46 -5.22
N GLN A 42 0.72 2.60 -4.76
CA GLN A 42 0.56 2.86 -3.34
C GLN A 42 -0.56 1.98 -2.78
N GLY A 43 -0.16 0.85 -2.19
CA GLY A 43 -1.04 -0.23 -1.77
C GLY A 43 -1.67 -1.01 -2.94
N ALA A 44 -1.99 -2.27 -2.69
CA ALA A 44 -2.51 -3.19 -3.70
C ALA A 44 -3.95 -2.85 -4.14
N TYR A 45 -4.67 -2.04 -3.37
CA TYR A 45 -5.96 -1.48 -3.78
C TYR A 45 -5.83 -0.42 -4.89
N SER A 46 -4.63 0.04 -5.22
CA SER A 46 -4.38 0.93 -6.36
C SER A 46 -4.10 0.15 -7.66
N PHE A 47 -3.87 -1.17 -7.57
CA PHE A 47 -3.56 -2.02 -8.72
C PHE A 47 -4.79 -2.29 -9.57
N LEU A 48 -4.72 -2.02 -10.87
CA LEU A 48 -5.84 -2.20 -11.82
C LEU A 48 -5.67 -3.39 -12.77
N GLY A 49 -4.58 -4.15 -12.62
CA GLY A 49 -4.19 -5.21 -13.54
C GLY A 49 -2.86 -4.90 -14.21
N GLU A 50 -2.25 -5.95 -14.77
CA GLU A 50 -0.94 -5.86 -15.41
C GLU A 50 -1.02 -4.98 -16.67
N THR A 51 -0.06 -4.08 -16.82
CA THR A 51 0.04 -3.19 -17.99
C THR A 51 1.10 -3.65 -19.00
N GLY A 52 1.96 -4.59 -18.60
CA GLY A 52 3.14 -5.02 -19.35
C GLY A 52 4.38 -4.14 -19.13
N ALA A 53 4.27 -3.10 -18.30
CA ALA A 53 5.41 -2.34 -17.78
C ALA A 53 6.06 -3.06 -16.58
N ILE A 54 7.08 -2.45 -15.99
CA ILE A 54 7.59 -2.91 -14.69
C ILE A 54 6.56 -2.56 -13.61
N GLU A 55 6.08 -3.55 -12.88
CA GLU A 55 5.04 -3.36 -11.86
C GLU A 55 5.66 -3.48 -10.46
N ALA A 56 5.48 -2.46 -9.62
CA ALA A 56 5.98 -2.44 -8.25
C ALA A 56 4.85 -2.17 -7.25
N LEU A 57 4.76 -2.96 -6.19
CA LEU A 57 3.86 -2.68 -5.07
C LEU A 57 4.58 -1.85 -4.01
N MET A 58 3.95 -0.80 -3.50
CA MET A 58 4.43 -0.07 -2.33
C MET A 58 3.55 -0.42 -1.12
N GLN A 59 4.08 -1.24 -0.22
CA GLN A 59 3.46 -1.57 1.05
C GLN A 59 3.66 -0.39 2.02
N SER A 60 2.70 0.53 2.03
CA SER A 60 2.69 1.71 2.92
C SER A 60 1.90 1.48 4.20
N GLU A 61 0.96 0.53 4.19
CA GLU A 61 0.13 0.19 5.34
C GLU A 61 0.68 -1.06 6.03
N PRO A 62 0.72 -1.12 7.38
CA PRO A 62 1.24 -2.30 8.08
C PRO A 62 0.32 -3.50 7.90
N VAL A 63 0.84 -4.69 8.18
CA VAL A 63 0.11 -5.97 8.07
C VAL A 63 -1.21 -5.98 8.85
N VAL A 64 -1.30 -5.21 9.95
CA VAL A 64 -2.54 -5.10 10.75
C VAL A 64 -3.66 -4.31 10.08
N VAL A 65 -3.37 -3.62 8.97
CA VAL A 65 -4.35 -2.87 8.17
C VAL A 65 -4.69 -3.63 6.90
N LEU A 66 -3.70 -4.15 6.17
CA LEU A 66 -3.91 -4.88 4.92
C LEU A 66 -3.20 -6.25 4.96
N PRO A 67 -3.62 -7.19 5.83
CA PRO A 67 -2.91 -8.46 6.02
C PRO A 67 -2.75 -9.23 4.72
N ARG A 68 -3.79 -9.23 3.86
CA ARG A 68 -3.72 -9.95 2.59
C ARG A 68 -2.67 -9.37 1.63
N GLU A 69 -2.34 -8.08 1.72
CA GLU A 69 -1.31 -7.43 0.88
C GLU A 69 0.08 -8.08 1.00
N TYR A 70 0.32 -8.76 2.12
CA TYR A 70 1.58 -9.44 2.41
C TYR A 70 1.60 -10.92 1.98
N THR A 71 0.56 -11.40 1.29
CA THR A 71 0.49 -12.79 0.81
C THR A 71 1.05 -12.95 -0.61
N PHE A 72 1.38 -14.19 -1.01
CA PHE A 72 1.77 -14.47 -2.40
C PHE A 72 0.69 -14.18 -3.42
N GLU A 73 -0.60 -14.25 -3.05
CA GLU A 73 -1.70 -13.90 -3.96
C GLU A 73 -1.53 -12.47 -4.50
N VAL A 74 -0.95 -11.59 -3.68
CA VAL A 74 -0.67 -10.19 -3.94
C VAL A 74 0.73 -9.97 -4.45
N THR A 75 1.72 -10.34 -3.64
CA THR A 75 3.10 -9.98 -3.91
C THR A 75 3.58 -10.57 -5.23
N ASP A 76 3.13 -11.77 -5.65
CA ASP A 76 3.50 -12.39 -6.93
C ASP A 76 3.03 -11.63 -8.17
N ARG A 77 2.15 -10.64 -8.04
CA ARG A 77 1.62 -9.85 -9.17
C ARG A 77 2.51 -8.69 -9.58
N PHE A 78 3.52 -8.40 -8.78
CA PHE A 78 4.45 -7.31 -9.01
C PHE A 78 5.83 -7.90 -9.28
N ASP A 79 6.63 -7.24 -10.10
CA ASP A 79 8.03 -7.58 -10.28
C ASP A 79 8.82 -7.29 -9.01
N TYR A 80 8.44 -6.23 -8.30
CA TYR A 80 9.10 -5.76 -7.07
C TYR A 80 8.11 -5.32 -6.00
N VAL A 81 8.54 -5.34 -4.75
CA VAL A 81 7.73 -4.86 -3.62
C VAL A 81 8.57 -3.92 -2.75
N PHE A 82 8.22 -2.63 -2.74
CA PHE A 82 8.73 -1.68 -1.78
C PHE A 82 8.06 -1.87 -0.43
N THR A 83 8.83 -2.20 0.59
CA THR A 83 8.33 -2.52 1.93
C THR A 83 9.05 -1.76 3.02
N LEU A 84 8.30 -1.43 4.08
CA LEU A 84 8.86 -0.86 5.30
C LEU A 84 9.46 -1.95 6.22
N VAL A 85 9.19 -3.24 5.97
CA VAL A 85 9.60 -4.34 6.86
C VAL A 85 11.01 -4.81 6.49
N ASP A 86 12.00 -4.60 7.38
CA ASP A 86 13.38 -5.03 7.14
C ASP A 86 13.47 -6.52 6.84
N ALA A 87 12.77 -7.30 7.64
CA ALA A 87 12.87 -8.74 7.61
C ALA A 87 12.37 -9.36 6.30
N LEU A 88 11.54 -8.66 5.51
CA LEU A 88 11.15 -9.10 4.16
C LEU A 88 12.26 -8.86 3.13
N VAL A 89 12.98 -7.74 3.26
CA VAL A 89 14.11 -7.38 2.37
C VAL A 89 15.24 -8.39 2.47
N ASP A 90 15.44 -8.95 3.67
CA ASP A 90 16.44 -10.00 3.91
C ASP A 90 16.03 -11.37 3.35
N LEU A 91 14.75 -11.58 3.02
CA LEU A 91 14.23 -12.89 2.59
C LEU A 91 14.30 -13.10 1.08
N ASP A 92 13.97 -12.08 0.29
CA ASP A 92 13.93 -12.19 -1.17
C ASP A 92 14.32 -10.84 -1.80
N ALA A 93 15.15 -10.89 -2.84
CA ALA A 93 15.60 -9.71 -3.57
C ALA A 93 14.45 -8.90 -4.18
N LYS A 94 13.30 -9.52 -4.43
CA LYS A 94 12.08 -8.82 -4.86
C LYS A 94 11.65 -7.71 -3.91
N PHE A 95 11.90 -7.87 -2.60
CA PHE A 95 11.56 -6.87 -1.61
C PHE A 95 12.65 -5.80 -1.54
N ARG A 96 12.23 -4.54 -1.66
CA ARG A 96 13.10 -3.36 -1.62
C ARG A 96 12.73 -2.52 -0.42
N LYS A 97 13.71 -2.18 0.42
CA LYS A 97 13.46 -1.24 1.53
C LYS A 97 13.11 0.13 0.96
N TRP A 98 12.09 0.76 1.55
CA TRP A 98 11.92 2.21 1.55
C TRP A 98 11.57 2.67 2.95
N ASN A 99 11.61 3.98 3.18
CA ASN A 99 11.20 4.58 4.44
C ASN A 99 9.87 5.31 4.28
N HIS A 100 9.12 5.42 5.37
CA HIS A 100 7.94 6.25 5.39
C HIS A 100 8.34 7.71 5.14
N VAL A 101 7.56 8.40 4.31
CA VAL A 101 7.84 9.79 3.96
C VAL A 101 7.46 10.69 5.15
N ALA A 102 8.45 11.41 5.69
CA ALA A 102 8.26 12.44 6.70
C ALA A 102 8.21 13.86 6.10
N TYR A 103 8.77 14.03 4.90
CA TYR A 103 8.93 15.32 4.23
C TYR A 103 8.43 15.25 2.78
N SER A 104 7.46 16.10 2.39
CA SER A 104 6.92 16.11 1.03
C SER A 104 6.41 17.49 0.58
N ARG A 105 7.03 18.07 -0.45
CA ARG A 105 6.71 19.42 -0.94
C ARG A 105 5.22 19.62 -1.33
N GLN A 106 4.45 20.33 -0.50
CA GLN A 106 3.20 21.02 -0.88
C GLN A 106 3.40 22.56 -0.86
N GLY A 107 4.06 23.11 -1.88
CA GLY A 107 3.95 24.54 -2.21
C GLY A 107 4.88 25.55 -1.47
N ARG A 108 5.56 25.20 -0.38
CA ARG A 108 6.76 25.89 0.16
C ARG A 108 7.70 24.86 0.78
N ALA A 109 8.96 25.22 1.04
CA ALA A 109 10.02 24.30 1.46
C ALA A 109 9.56 23.38 2.62
N GLU A 110 9.49 22.07 2.36
CA GLU A 110 9.51 21.01 3.38
C GLU A 110 10.82 20.25 3.24
N GLU A 111 11.92 21.00 3.14
CA GLU A 111 13.21 20.43 3.52
C GLU A 111 13.20 20.34 5.05
N PRO A 112 13.86 19.34 5.64
CA PRO A 112 14.09 19.34 7.09
C PRO A 112 14.67 20.69 7.52
N ALA A 113 14.11 21.30 8.55
CA ALA A 113 14.62 22.57 9.05
C ALA A 113 16.12 22.45 9.35
N THR A 114 16.92 23.45 8.99
CA THR A 114 18.34 23.41 9.40
C THR A 114 18.43 23.37 10.93
N PRO A 115 19.51 22.83 11.53
CA PRO A 115 19.64 22.80 12.98
C PRO A 115 19.40 24.15 13.65
N SER A 116 19.85 25.25 13.04
CA SER A 116 19.61 26.61 13.56
C SER A 116 18.15 27.05 13.45
N GLU A 117 17.50 26.85 12.30
CA GLU A 117 16.07 27.15 12.12
C GLU A 117 15.21 26.34 13.10
N ARG A 118 15.55 25.07 13.33
CA ARG A 118 14.84 24.18 14.24
C ARG A 118 14.85 24.70 15.69
N LEU A 119 15.97 25.26 16.15
CA LEU A 119 16.06 25.87 17.48
C LEU A 119 15.17 27.11 17.62
N GLU A 120 15.06 27.92 16.56
CA GLU A 120 14.21 29.12 16.53
C GLU A 120 12.72 28.77 16.42
N LEU A 121 12.38 27.77 15.61
CA LEU A 121 11.00 27.32 15.40
C LEU A 121 10.42 26.62 16.63
N TYR A 122 11.26 25.88 17.36
CA TYR A 122 10.82 25.00 18.45
C TYR A 122 11.64 25.22 19.73
N PRO A 123 11.53 26.40 20.38
CA PRO A 123 12.12 26.64 21.69
C PRO A 123 11.55 25.64 22.73
N ILE A 124 12.32 25.36 23.78
CA ILE A 124 11.89 24.44 24.85
C ILE A 124 11.33 25.18 26.08
N GLU A 125 11.59 26.48 26.16
CA GLU A 125 11.13 27.35 27.23
C GLU A 125 9.61 27.57 27.16
N GLY A 126 8.94 27.44 28.31
CA GLY A 126 7.50 27.71 28.43
C GLY A 126 6.59 26.62 27.88
N ARG A 127 7.14 25.47 27.49
CA ARG A 127 6.35 24.28 27.14
C ARG A 127 5.52 23.79 28.32
N ARG A 128 4.35 23.24 28.03
CA ARG A 128 3.51 22.57 29.02
C ARG A 128 4.23 21.32 29.51
N SER A 129 4.28 21.12 30.82
CA SER A 129 4.85 19.90 31.41
C SER A 129 4.06 18.63 31.08
N GLY A 130 2.86 18.76 30.51
CA GLY A 130 2.02 17.64 30.09
C GLY A 130 2.35 17.06 28.72
N SER A 131 1.53 16.09 28.33
CA SER A 131 1.69 15.32 27.10
C SER A 131 0.64 15.68 26.04
N CYS A 132 0.93 15.41 24.76
CA CYS A 132 -0.07 15.34 23.70
C CYS A 132 -0.10 13.96 23.02
N MET A 133 -1.22 13.61 22.41
CA MET A 133 -1.33 12.47 21.48
C MET A 133 -2.02 12.93 20.20
N ILE A 134 -1.37 12.81 19.05
CA ILE A 134 -1.91 13.23 17.75
C ILE A 134 -2.19 11.98 16.90
N LEU A 135 -3.19 11.21 17.31
CA LEU A 135 -3.55 9.91 16.73
C LEU A 135 -5.07 9.79 16.60
N GLY A 136 -5.55 9.07 15.58
CA GLY A 136 -6.97 8.77 15.44
C GLY A 136 -7.42 7.60 16.32
N ASN A 137 -8.66 7.65 16.78
CA ASN A 137 -9.34 6.53 17.43
C ASN A 137 -9.67 5.48 16.37
N LYS A 138 -8.85 4.43 16.30
CA LYS A 138 -8.96 3.33 15.36
C LYS A 138 -8.85 2.03 16.14
N THR A 139 -9.24 0.93 15.52
CA THR A 139 -9.05 -0.44 16.01
C THR A 139 -8.77 -1.35 14.82
N SER A 140 -8.18 -2.50 15.08
CA SER A 140 -8.11 -3.62 14.13
C SER A 140 -8.37 -4.91 14.91
N ASP A 141 -8.91 -5.93 14.23
CA ASP A 141 -9.06 -7.28 14.81
C ASP A 141 -7.81 -8.14 14.56
N VAL A 142 -6.81 -7.58 13.87
CA VAL A 142 -5.58 -8.29 13.49
C VAL A 142 -4.58 -8.27 14.65
N PRO A 143 -4.02 -9.43 15.05
CA PRO A 143 -3.02 -9.52 16.12
C PRO A 143 -1.81 -8.60 15.89
N GLY A 144 -1.26 -8.06 16.99
CA GLY A 144 -0.13 -7.12 16.95
C GLY A 144 -0.54 -5.66 16.70
N GLU A 145 -1.83 -5.36 16.52
CA GLU A 145 -2.31 -3.98 16.47
C GLU A 145 -2.16 -3.29 17.84
N ILE A 146 -1.81 -2.01 17.82
CA ILE A 146 -1.70 -1.17 19.03
C ILE A 146 -2.58 0.08 18.94
N TYR A 147 -3.51 0.14 18.00
CA TYR A 147 -4.49 1.22 17.92
C TYR A 147 -5.37 1.26 19.16
N SER A 148 -5.78 0.07 19.63
CA SER A 148 -6.64 -0.09 20.80
C SER A 148 -6.02 0.45 22.09
N LEU A 149 -4.70 0.64 22.17
CA LEU A 149 -4.04 1.25 23.33
C LEU A 149 -4.28 2.77 23.46
N ARG A 150 -4.68 3.44 22.37
CA ARG A 150 -4.80 4.92 22.33
C ARG A 150 -5.89 5.45 23.23
N GLU A 151 -7.05 4.80 23.26
CA GLU A 151 -8.17 5.25 24.10
C GLU A 151 -7.91 4.97 25.59
N PRO A 152 -7.46 3.77 26.00
CA PRO A 152 -7.17 3.46 27.41
C PRO A 152 -6.10 4.36 28.00
N ILE A 153 -4.97 4.59 27.31
CA ILE A 153 -3.92 5.47 27.83
C ILE A 153 -4.45 6.90 27.98
N ALA A 154 -5.26 7.37 27.02
CA ALA A 154 -5.78 8.72 27.07
C ALA A 154 -6.81 8.95 28.16
N ARG A 155 -7.69 7.97 28.39
CA ARG A 155 -8.63 7.97 29.51
C ARG A 155 -7.90 7.92 30.84
N TRP A 156 -6.93 7.02 30.95
CA TRP A 156 -6.16 6.86 32.18
C TRP A 156 -5.43 8.15 32.55
N PHE A 157 -4.73 8.79 31.60
CA PHE A 157 -4.03 10.06 31.83
C PHE A 157 -5.00 11.19 32.20
N ASN A 158 -6.18 11.26 31.57
CA ASN A 158 -7.19 12.26 31.94
C ASN A 158 -7.69 12.11 33.38
N GLU A 159 -7.80 10.88 33.88
CA GLU A 159 -8.36 10.58 35.19
C GLU A 159 -7.32 10.62 36.32
N HIS A 160 -6.05 10.34 36.01
CA HIS A 160 -5.03 10.06 37.03
C HIS A 160 -3.73 10.87 36.90
N SER A 161 -3.38 11.37 35.71
CA SER A 161 -2.10 12.05 35.50
C SER A 161 -2.14 13.50 36.00
N ALA A 162 -1.08 13.94 36.67
CA ALA A 162 -0.93 15.32 37.09
C ALA A 162 -0.55 16.23 35.91
N GLY A 163 0.34 15.77 35.03
CA GLY A 163 0.73 16.47 33.80
C GLY A 163 -0.36 16.50 32.73
N GLY A 164 -1.25 15.50 32.72
CA GLY A 164 -2.37 15.38 31.79
C GLY A 164 -1.95 15.01 30.36
N LEU A 165 -2.95 14.71 29.53
CA LEU A 165 -2.76 14.38 28.11
C LEU A 165 -3.83 15.07 27.28
N ASP A 166 -3.46 15.89 26.29
CA ASP A 166 -4.41 16.40 25.29
C ASP A 166 -4.39 15.52 24.03
N VAL A 167 -5.57 15.11 23.55
CA VAL A 167 -5.70 14.20 22.40
C VAL A 167 -6.23 14.92 21.17
N TYR A 168 -5.59 14.72 20.03
CA TYR A 168 -5.96 15.25 18.73
C TYR A 168 -5.97 14.12 17.69
N GLY A 169 -6.76 14.24 16.63
CA GLY A 169 -6.69 13.30 15.50
C GLY A 169 -8.06 12.92 14.93
N MET A 170 -8.06 12.04 13.92
CA MET A 170 -9.26 11.51 13.29
C MET A 170 -9.09 10.01 12.95
N PRO A 171 -10.11 9.16 13.17
CA PRO A 171 -11.42 9.45 13.78
C PRO A 171 -11.30 9.96 15.23
N GLY A 172 -12.33 10.66 15.71
CA GLY A 172 -12.32 11.28 17.04
C GLY A 172 -12.57 10.28 18.17
N PHE A 173 -12.16 10.63 19.39
CA PHE A 173 -12.45 9.85 20.60
C PHE A 173 -13.77 10.32 21.22
N GLU A 174 -14.87 9.69 20.84
CA GLU A 174 -16.19 10.03 21.35
C GLU A 174 -16.28 9.82 22.88
N GLY A 175 -16.80 10.81 23.60
CA GLY A 175 -16.97 10.74 25.05
C GLY A 175 -15.67 10.85 25.87
N LEU A 176 -14.52 11.06 25.24
CA LEU A 176 -13.24 11.24 25.91
C LEU A 176 -13.03 12.73 26.31
N PRO A 177 -12.97 13.09 27.62
CA PRO A 177 -12.97 14.49 28.06
C PRO A 177 -11.77 15.34 27.59
N ASN A 178 -10.63 14.69 27.37
CA ASN A 178 -9.40 15.32 26.90
C ASN A 178 -9.20 15.26 25.38
N TYR A 179 -10.22 14.85 24.61
CA TYR A 179 -10.20 15.00 23.16
C TYR A 179 -10.42 16.47 22.76
N ARG A 180 -9.52 16.99 21.90
CA ARG A 180 -9.44 18.39 21.49
C ARG A 180 -9.77 18.61 20.02
N GLY A 181 -10.15 17.56 19.29
CA GLY A 181 -10.55 17.64 17.89
C GLY A 181 -9.43 17.37 16.88
N LYS A 182 -9.74 17.63 15.61
CA LYS A 182 -8.80 17.51 14.49
C LYS A 182 -7.93 18.77 14.39
N LEU A 183 -6.64 18.58 14.11
CA LEU A 183 -5.73 19.69 13.76
C LEU A 183 -5.83 20.06 12.27
N PRO A 184 -5.58 21.33 11.89
CA PRO A 184 -5.38 21.71 10.50
C PRO A 184 -4.23 20.93 9.85
N ALA A 185 -4.27 20.76 8.53
CA ALA A 185 -3.16 20.16 7.79
C ALA A 185 -1.86 20.96 8.03
N GLY A 186 -0.74 20.26 8.27
CA GLY A 186 0.56 20.86 8.55
C GLY A 186 0.73 21.49 9.94
N ALA A 187 -0.24 21.32 10.86
CA ALA A 187 -0.16 21.91 12.20
C ALA A 187 0.47 20.98 13.27
N ASN A 188 0.84 19.75 12.90
CA ASN A 188 1.26 18.71 13.84
C ASN A 188 2.52 19.11 14.63
N GLN A 189 3.63 19.41 13.97
CA GLN A 189 4.90 19.76 14.63
C GLN A 189 4.75 20.99 15.54
N ARG A 190 4.04 22.03 15.04
CA ARG A 190 3.75 23.22 15.85
C ARG A 190 2.95 22.88 17.09
N LYS A 191 1.93 22.02 16.97
CA LYS A 191 1.14 21.58 18.13
C LYS A 191 1.97 20.75 19.10
N MET A 192 2.75 19.79 18.62
CA MET A 192 3.65 18.98 19.44
C MET A 192 4.61 19.86 20.25
N SER A 193 5.16 20.93 19.64
CA SER A 193 6.10 21.83 20.29
C SER A 193 5.55 22.60 21.50
N GLU A 194 4.23 22.61 21.71
CA GLU A 194 3.61 23.21 22.91
C GLU A 194 3.77 22.33 24.16
N TYR A 195 4.16 21.05 24.00
CA TYR A 195 4.23 20.03 25.04
C TYR A 195 5.67 19.55 25.24
N ARG A 196 5.98 19.08 26.46
CA ARG A 196 7.25 18.39 26.73
C ARG A 196 7.28 17.00 26.09
N TYR A 197 6.15 16.29 26.12
CA TYR A 197 6.06 14.90 25.69
C TYR A 197 4.97 14.67 24.64
N CYS A 198 5.18 13.67 23.78
CA CYS A 198 4.19 13.19 22.83
C CYS A 198 4.03 11.66 22.95
N ILE A 199 2.81 11.16 23.14
CA ILE A 199 2.51 9.72 23.01
C ILE A 199 2.62 9.35 21.53
N CYS A 200 3.76 8.77 21.17
CA CYS A 200 4.22 8.53 19.81
C CYS A 200 4.09 7.03 19.47
N PHE A 201 2.86 6.52 19.56
CA PHE A 201 2.57 5.13 19.23
C PHE A 201 2.32 4.96 17.74
N GLU A 202 2.88 3.88 17.18
CA GLU A 202 2.58 3.43 15.83
C GLU A 202 1.20 2.76 15.75
N ASN A 203 0.96 2.06 14.64
CA ASN A 203 -0.27 1.33 14.40
C ASN A 203 -0.19 -0.14 14.86
N ALA A 204 1.03 -0.69 14.91
CA ALA A 204 1.29 -2.08 15.29
C ALA A 204 2.59 -2.19 16.11
N HIS A 205 2.71 -3.29 16.84
CA HIS A 205 3.97 -3.78 17.41
C HIS A 205 4.04 -5.30 17.25
N ASP A 206 5.05 -5.78 16.54
CA ASP A 206 5.32 -7.21 16.35
C ASP A 206 6.82 -7.43 16.12
N ALA A 207 7.36 -8.55 16.59
CA ALA A 207 8.78 -8.84 16.50
C ALA A 207 9.30 -8.87 15.05
N PHE A 208 8.51 -9.40 14.11
CA PHE A 208 8.88 -9.51 12.70
C PHE A 208 8.29 -8.38 11.86
N TRP A 209 6.97 -8.19 11.92
CA TRP A 209 6.22 -7.31 11.03
C TRP A 209 6.44 -5.83 11.28
N THR A 210 6.95 -5.44 12.46
CA THR A 210 7.31 -4.04 12.73
C THR A 210 8.81 -3.78 12.80
N ALA A 211 9.65 -4.77 12.46
CA ALA A 211 11.09 -4.56 12.35
C ALA A 211 11.39 -3.59 11.19
N GLY A 212 11.94 -2.43 11.53
CA GLY A 212 12.23 -1.34 10.60
C GLY A 212 11.03 -0.49 10.19
N VAL A 213 9.87 -0.70 10.81
CA VAL A 213 8.61 -0.02 10.47
C VAL A 213 8.30 1.08 11.49
N PHE A 214 8.58 2.32 11.11
CA PHE A 214 8.16 3.52 11.83
C PHE A 214 7.78 4.62 10.85
N SER A 215 6.97 5.56 11.32
CA SER A 215 6.33 6.59 10.51
C SER A 215 6.94 7.98 10.73
N GLU A 216 6.36 8.98 10.07
CA GLU A 216 6.71 10.39 10.25
C GLU A 216 6.56 10.85 11.71
N ARG A 217 5.74 10.16 12.52
CA ARG A 217 5.42 10.57 13.89
C ARG A 217 6.64 10.76 14.77
N LEU A 218 7.55 9.78 14.75
CA LEU A 218 8.78 9.83 15.55
C LEU A 218 9.68 10.97 15.06
N ILE A 219 9.82 11.11 13.75
CA ILE A 219 10.64 12.14 13.12
C ILE A 219 10.07 13.53 13.42
N HIS A 220 8.75 13.71 13.40
CA HIS A 220 8.07 14.97 13.73
C HIS A 220 8.22 15.33 15.22
N CYS A 221 8.23 14.34 16.13
CA CYS A 221 8.54 14.58 17.55
C CYS A 221 9.97 15.10 17.71
N ILE A 222 10.93 14.41 17.11
CA ILE A 222 12.35 14.80 17.12
C ILE A 222 12.51 16.20 16.50
N GLU A 223 11.96 16.44 15.32
CA GLU A 223 12.03 17.72 14.62
C GLU A 223 11.43 18.86 15.47
N SER A 224 10.27 18.64 16.09
CA SER A 224 9.60 19.63 16.96
C SER A 224 10.21 19.73 18.37
N ARG A 225 11.28 18.98 18.65
CA ARG A 225 11.97 18.94 19.96
C ARG A 225 11.03 18.54 21.10
N THR A 226 10.01 17.74 20.83
CA THR A 226 9.08 17.18 21.81
C THR A 226 9.47 15.74 22.08
N VAL A 227 9.73 15.38 23.34
CA VAL A 227 10.25 14.06 23.69
C VAL A 227 9.20 12.99 23.38
N PRO A 228 9.46 12.06 22.45
CA PRO A 228 8.51 11.01 22.11
C PRO A 228 8.50 9.92 23.18
N VAL A 229 7.30 9.54 23.63
CA VAL A 229 7.05 8.27 24.31
C VAL A 229 6.72 7.25 23.23
N TYR A 230 7.69 6.45 22.84
CA TYR A 230 7.65 5.68 21.61
C TYR A 230 7.24 4.21 21.83
N TYR A 231 6.36 3.70 20.96
CA TYR A 231 6.03 2.28 20.87
C TYR A 231 5.62 1.90 19.44
N GLY A 232 6.23 0.85 18.87
CA GLY A 232 5.89 0.41 17.52
C GLY A 232 6.97 -0.45 16.85
N CYS A 233 7.98 0.19 16.26
CA CYS A 233 9.09 -0.50 15.61
C CYS A 233 9.86 -1.36 16.62
N SER A 234 9.94 -2.67 16.37
CA SER A 234 10.47 -3.63 17.34
C SER A 234 11.99 -3.54 17.56
N ASN A 235 12.71 -3.02 16.56
CA ASN A 235 14.16 -2.84 16.54
C ASN A 235 14.55 -1.35 16.36
N ILE A 236 13.74 -0.43 16.90
CA ILE A 236 13.90 1.01 16.69
C ILE A 236 15.28 1.54 17.05
N GLU A 237 15.97 0.89 18.00
CA GLU A 237 17.33 1.21 18.42
C GLU A 237 18.38 1.11 17.30
N ARG A 238 18.06 0.44 16.17
CA ARG A 238 18.89 0.44 14.96
C ARG A 238 18.86 1.75 14.18
N TYR A 239 17.82 2.56 14.38
CA TYR A 239 17.55 3.78 13.61
C TYR A 239 17.70 5.04 14.45
N VAL A 240 17.19 4.98 15.69
CA VAL A 240 17.16 6.11 16.61
C VAL A 240 17.78 5.66 17.93
N PRO A 241 18.80 6.36 18.44
CA PRO A 241 19.40 6.09 19.75
C PRO A 241 18.36 6.10 20.88
N THR A 242 18.53 5.22 21.86
CA THR A 242 17.59 5.07 22.99
C THR A 242 17.51 6.30 23.90
N ASP A 243 18.49 7.20 23.83
CA ASP A 243 18.46 8.49 24.54
C ASP A 243 17.67 9.58 23.80
N CYS A 244 17.07 9.27 22.65
CA CYS A 244 16.22 10.21 21.89
C CYS A 244 14.71 10.02 22.15
N TYR A 245 14.31 9.01 22.90
CA TYR A 245 12.90 8.71 23.18
C TYR A 245 12.74 8.02 24.53
N VAL A 246 11.56 8.18 25.14
CA VAL A 246 11.13 7.36 26.27
C VAL A 246 10.59 6.06 25.69
N ASP A 247 11.22 4.93 26.00
CA ASP A 247 10.83 3.63 25.50
C ASP A 247 9.62 3.09 26.28
N TYR A 248 8.45 3.05 25.64
CA TYR A 248 7.24 2.57 26.31
C TYR A 248 7.35 1.10 26.75
N ARG A 249 8.24 0.31 26.13
CA ARG A 249 8.47 -1.11 26.48
C ARG A 249 8.99 -1.30 27.90
N GLU A 250 9.52 -0.25 28.52
CA GLU A 250 10.07 -0.27 29.88
C GLU A 250 9.01 -0.12 30.98
N PHE A 251 7.73 0.07 30.62
CA PHE A 251 6.64 0.30 31.56
C PHE A 251 5.59 -0.81 31.47
N GLU A 252 5.23 -1.41 32.61
CA GLU A 252 4.19 -2.44 32.66
C GLU A 252 2.78 -1.83 32.71
N GLU A 253 2.65 -0.64 33.33
CA GLU A 253 1.38 0.02 33.61
C GLU A 253 1.42 1.53 33.27
N PHE A 254 0.29 2.10 32.85
CA PHE A 254 0.19 3.54 32.52
C PHE A 254 0.60 4.46 33.68
N GLY A 255 0.39 4.03 34.92
CA GLY A 255 0.77 4.80 36.11
C GLY A 255 2.26 4.89 36.34
N GLU A 256 3.02 3.88 35.92
CA GLU A 256 4.49 3.95 35.98
C GLU A 256 5.02 4.95 34.97
N LEU A 257 4.49 4.92 33.75
CA LEU A 257 4.80 5.90 32.71
C LEU A 257 4.43 7.32 33.16
N SER A 258 3.22 7.55 33.65
CA SER A 258 2.81 8.89 34.08
C SER A 258 3.69 9.42 35.20
N ARG A 259 3.98 8.60 36.22
CA ARG A 259 4.86 9.00 37.32
C ARG A 259 6.26 9.34 36.82
N TYR A 260 6.80 8.54 35.90
CA TYR A 260 8.10 8.83 35.28
C TYR A 260 8.10 10.18 34.56
N LEU A 261 7.10 10.46 33.73
CA LEU A 261 7.00 11.74 33.01
C LEU A 261 6.76 12.94 33.93
N ASP A 262 5.93 12.76 34.97
CA ASP A 262 5.58 13.80 35.95
C ASP A 262 6.78 14.14 36.88
N GLU A 263 7.60 13.15 37.21
CA GLU A 263 8.76 13.28 38.11
C GLU A 263 10.09 13.49 37.37
N MET A 264 10.10 13.48 36.02
CA MET A 264 11.30 13.63 35.20
C MET A 264 12.04 14.95 35.54
N PRO A 265 13.30 14.88 36.01
CA PRO A 265 14.08 16.08 36.28
C PRO A 265 14.34 16.88 35.01
N ASP A 266 14.38 18.21 35.12
CA ASP A 266 14.66 19.08 33.96
C ASP A 266 15.99 18.73 33.27
N ALA A 267 17.00 18.27 34.02
CA ALA A 267 18.28 17.83 33.46
C ALA A 267 18.15 16.59 32.55
N GLU A 268 17.26 15.66 32.91
CA GLU A 268 16.98 14.46 32.13
C GLU A 268 16.16 14.80 30.88
N TYR A 269 15.12 15.63 31.04
CA TYR A 269 14.36 16.18 29.92
C TYR A 269 15.27 16.88 28.90
N VAL A 270 16.16 17.77 29.36
CA VAL A 270 17.15 18.44 28.50
C VAL A 270 18.11 17.43 27.85
N GLY A 271 18.50 16.37 28.56
CA GLY A 271 19.29 15.28 28.01
C GLY A 271 18.65 14.63 26.77
N TYR A 272 17.35 14.34 26.82
CA TYR A 272 16.59 13.86 25.66
C TYR A 272 16.59 14.87 24.51
N ILE A 273 16.39 16.16 24.80
CA ILE A 273 16.42 17.22 23.77
C ILE A 273 17.80 17.26 23.09
N GLU A 274 18.88 17.26 23.86
CA GLU A 274 20.24 17.31 23.32
C GLU A 274 20.57 16.06 22.50
N ALA A 275 20.11 14.88 22.92
CA ALA A 275 20.24 13.65 22.14
C ALA A 275 19.49 13.72 20.82
N MET A 276 18.24 14.17 20.83
CA MET A 276 17.44 14.41 19.63
C MET A 276 18.10 15.43 18.71
N ASP A 277 18.67 16.51 19.24
CA ASP A 277 19.38 17.53 18.49
C ASP A 277 20.63 16.93 17.79
N ARG A 278 21.42 16.12 18.50
CA ARG A 278 22.58 15.40 17.92
C ARG A 278 22.17 14.39 16.85
N TRP A 279 21.11 13.62 17.09
CA TRP A 279 20.63 12.66 16.10
C TRP A 279 20.12 13.38 14.85
N TYR A 280 19.32 14.43 15.00
CA TYR A 280 18.77 15.18 13.87
C TYR A 280 19.88 15.81 12.99
N GLU A 281 20.97 16.30 13.59
CA GLU A 281 22.12 16.84 12.85
C GLU A 281 22.92 15.76 12.09
N SER A 282 22.94 14.51 12.60
CA SER A 282 23.75 13.43 12.06
C SER A 282 22.97 12.41 11.21
N ALA A 283 21.64 12.40 11.31
CA ALA A 283 20.78 11.48 10.60
C ALA A 283 20.71 11.78 9.10
N ASP A 284 20.53 10.73 8.30
CA ASP A 284 20.23 10.84 6.87
C ASP A 284 18.76 11.22 6.65
N LEU A 285 18.38 12.44 7.06
CA LEU A 285 17.03 12.98 6.89
C LEU A 285 16.53 12.95 5.43
N PRO A 286 17.40 13.13 4.39
CA PRO A 286 17.01 12.92 3.00
C PRO A 286 16.37 11.56 2.71
N ALA A 287 16.74 10.50 3.44
CA ALA A 287 16.16 9.17 3.29
C ALA A 287 14.68 9.07 3.71
N TYR A 288 14.13 10.12 4.34
CA TYR A 288 12.70 10.23 4.71
C TYR A 288 11.96 11.28 3.88
N HIS A 289 12.60 11.84 2.87
CA HIS A 289 11.97 12.77 1.93
C HIS A 289 11.38 12.01 0.72
N ALA A 290 10.28 12.51 0.15
CA ALA A 290 9.63 11.90 -1.03
C ALA A 290 10.59 11.70 -2.23
N ASN A 291 11.64 12.51 -2.32
CA ASN A 291 12.67 12.40 -3.35
C ASN A 291 13.47 11.09 -3.24
N ASP A 292 13.65 10.54 -2.04
CA ASP A 292 14.31 9.23 -1.88
C ASP A 292 13.50 8.12 -2.53
N LEU A 293 12.17 8.15 -2.39
CA LEU A 293 11.29 7.25 -3.13
C LEU A 293 11.49 7.40 -4.65
N TYR A 294 11.56 8.62 -5.18
CA TYR A 294 11.77 8.85 -6.60
C TYR A 294 13.13 8.33 -7.08
N ASN A 295 14.17 8.52 -6.26
CA ASN A 295 15.50 7.97 -6.52
C ASN A 295 15.48 6.44 -6.54
N ARG A 296 14.81 5.80 -5.56
CA ARG A 296 14.68 4.34 -5.47
C ARG A 296 13.92 3.76 -6.66
N LEU A 297 12.82 4.38 -7.08
CA LEU A 297 12.06 3.95 -8.26
C LEU A 297 12.88 4.09 -9.54
N THR A 298 13.63 5.18 -9.68
CA THR A 298 14.55 5.36 -10.81
C THR A 298 15.69 4.34 -10.78
N GLY A 299 16.23 4.04 -9.60
CA GLY A 299 17.24 3.01 -9.39
C GLY A 299 16.74 1.61 -9.78
N LEU A 300 15.49 1.32 -9.43
CA LEU A 300 14.83 0.07 -9.81
C LEU A 300 14.68 -0.05 -11.32
N TYR A 301 14.22 1.02 -11.99
CA TYR A 301 14.16 1.07 -13.45
C TYR A 301 15.54 0.90 -14.10
N SER A 302 16.55 1.57 -13.55
CA SER A 302 17.95 1.48 -13.99
C SER A 302 18.47 0.05 -13.92
N GLU A 303 18.23 -0.65 -12.80
CA GLU A 303 18.59 -2.06 -12.60
C GLU A 303 17.86 -2.96 -13.62
N ALA A 304 16.53 -2.85 -13.69
CA ALA A 304 15.69 -3.71 -14.51
C ALA A 304 15.97 -3.57 -16.02
N THR A 305 16.39 -2.39 -16.47
CA THR A 305 16.68 -2.12 -17.90
C THR A 305 18.18 -2.10 -18.23
N SER A 306 19.06 -2.25 -17.22
CA SER A 306 20.51 -2.03 -17.36
C SER A 306 20.89 -0.66 -17.92
N THR A 307 20.04 0.35 -17.73
CA THR A 307 20.30 1.74 -18.14
C THR A 307 20.98 2.49 -17.00
N PRO A 308 22.20 3.04 -17.15
CA PRO A 308 22.89 3.71 -16.06
C PRO A 308 22.15 4.95 -15.51
N LEU A 309 22.13 5.13 -14.18
CA LEU A 309 21.50 6.29 -13.52
C LEU A 309 22.02 7.64 -14.01
N HIS A 310 23.32 7.75 -14.35
CA HIS A 310 23.90 9.00 -14.83
C HIS A 310 23.35 9.42 -16.21
N ASP A 311 23.00 8.44 -17.06
CA ASP A 311 22.36 8.69 -18.35
C ASP A 311 20.91 9.13 -18.13
N LEU A 312 20.20 8.48 -17.21
CA LEU A 312 18.82 8.82 -16.85
C LEU A 312 18.70 10.24 -16.26
N TYR A 313 19.60 10.62 -15.36
CA TYR A 313 19.57 11.95 -14.74
C TYR A 313 20.18 13.05 -15.61
N ALA A 314 20.87 12.72 -16.70
CA ALA A 314 21.43 13.70 -17.65
C ALA A 314 22.23 14.85 -16.98
N GLY A 315 22.91 14.55 -15.86
CA GLY A 315 23.68 15.53 -15.07
C GLY A 315 22.85 16.43 -14.14
N GLU A 316 21.55 16.19 -13.95
CA GLU A 316 20.72 16.90 -12.99
C GLU A 316 20.76 16.25 -11.59
N ASP A 317 20.87 17.08 -10.56
CA ASP A 317 20.99 16.63 -9.17
C ASP A 317 19.69 16.68 -8.37
N MET A 318 18.68 17.41 -8.88
CA MET A 318 17.48 17.76 -8.12
C MET A 318 16.20 17.37 -8.87
N TRP A 319 15.22 16.88 -8.13
CA TRP A 319 13.85 16.75 -8.63
C TRP A 319 13.17 18.10 -8.68
N THR A 320 12.64 18.47 -9.84
CA THR A 320 11.93 19.72 -10.06
C THR A 320 10.48 19.46 -10.44
N PRO A 321 9.49 20.16 -9.85
CA PRO A 321 8.12 20.07 -10.31
C PRO A 321 8.03 20.51 -11.77
N THR A 322 7.35 19.73 -12.63
CA THR A 322 7.22 20.07 -14.06
C THR A 322 6.18 21.15 -14.33
N HIS A 323 5.38 21.52 -13.31
CA HIS A 323 4.40 22.60 -13.36
C HIS A 323 4.54 23.48 -12.12
N VAL A 324 4.78 24.79 -12.32
CA VAL A 324 5.19 25.74 -11.26
C VAL A 324 4.00 26.44 -10.58
N ASP A 325 2.80 26.38 -11.17
CA ASP A 325 1.74 27.34 -10.82
C ASP A 325 0.68 26.82 -9.83
N GLY A 326 0.86 25.65 -9.21
CA GLY A 326 -0.09 25.12 -8.21
C GLY A 326 -1.50 24.82 -8.77
N LEU A 327 -1.73 25.06 -10.05
CA LEU A 327 -2.80 24.51 -10.82
C LEU A 327 -2.22 23.31 -11.55
N THR A 328 -2.62 22.13 -11.08
CA THR A 328 -2.71 20.92 -11.88
C THR A 328 -3.01 21.33 -13.32
N PRO A 329 -2.20 20.97 -14.33
CA PRO A 329 -2.79 20.83 -15.63
C PRO A 329 -3.90 19.80 -15.41
N ILE A 330 -5.15 20.25 -15.44
CA ILE A 330 -6.15 19.41 -16.09
C ILE A 330 -5.49 19.16 -17.44
N ILE A 331 -4.78 18.04 -17.58
CA ILE A 331 -4.45 17.54 -18.90
C ILE A 331 -5.83 17.49 -19.53
N GLU A 332 -6.11 18.40 -20.46
CA GLU A 332 -7.26 18.25 -21.33
C GLU A 332 -7.01 16.92 -21.98
N ILE A 333 -7.73 15.93 -21.46
CA ILE A 333 -7.68 14.55 -21.89
C ILE A 333 -8.03 14.63 -23.37
N GLY A 334 -7.01 14.62 -24.22
CA GLY A 334 -7.23 14.60 -25.66
C GLY A 334 -8.08 13.37 -25.98
N PRO A 335 -8.83 13.37 -27.09
CA PRO A 335 -9.62 12.21 -27.49
C PRO A 335 -8.80 10.91 -27.58
N ASP A 336 -7.46 11.01 -27.66
CA ASP A 336 -6.51 9.89 -27.73
C ASP A 336 -5.82 9.58 -26.38
N SER A 337 -5.91 10.46 -25.38
CA SER A 337 -5.41 10.21 -24.02
C SER A 337 -6.47 9.42 -23.27
N VAL A 338 -6.48 8.10 -23.41
CA VAL A 338 -7.45 7.27 -22.69
C VAL A 338 -7.05 7.18 -21.22
N VAL A 339 -7.35 8.23 -20.43
CA VAL A 339 -7.72 8.02 -19.02
C VAL A 339 -8.98 7.16 -19.12
N LEU A 340 -8.85 5.86 -18.83
CA LEU A 340 -9.99 4.95 -18.73
C LEU A 340 -11.09 5.71 -17.97
N PRO A 341 -12.28 5.96 -18.56
CA PRO A 341 -13.25 6.84 -17.96
C PRO A 341 -13.60 6.28 -16.58
N LEU A 342 -13.11 6.95 -15.53
CA LEU A 342 -13.51 6.72 -14.15
C LEU A 342 -14.95 7.21 -14.01
N ASP A 343 -15.89 6.46 -14.58
CA ASP A 343 -17.24 6.46 -14.04
C ASP A 343 -17.16 5.78 -12.68
N THR A 344 -17.85 6.34 -11.70
CA THR A 344 -17.79 5.93 -10.29
C THR A 344 -18.47 4.57 -10.04
N LYS A 345 -18.58 3.69 -11.04
CA LYS A 345 -19.31 2.42 -10.93
C LYS A 345 -18.55 1.17 -11.34
N THR A 346 -17.28 1.23 -11.71
CA THR A 346 -16.61 0.03 -12.26
C THR A 346 -15.19 -0.17 -11.72
N ARG A 347 -15.06 -1.16 -10.82
CA ARG A 347 -13.87 -1.44 -9.99
C ARG A 347 -12.90 -2.39 -10.72
N TYR A 348 -11.88 -1.84 -11.38
CA TYR A 348 -10.73 -2.64 -11.85
C TYR A 348 -9.72 -2.98 -10.73
N GLN A 349 -9.85 -2.36 -9.56
CA GLN A 349 -8.97 -2.60 -8.42
C GLN A 349 -9.41 -3.72 -7.48
N TRP A 350 -8.50 -4.13 -6.60
CA TRP A 350 -8.88 -4.87 -5.40
C TRP A 350 -9.69 -4.04 -4.43
N ARG A 351 -10.66 -4.69 -3.79
CA ARG A 351 -11.47 -4.06 -2.77
C ARG A 351 -10.67 -3.95 -1.48
N TRP A 352 -10.74 -2.80 -0.83
CA TRP A 352 -10.19 -2.60 0.50
C TRP A 352 -10.64 -3.71 1.47
N GLN A 353 -11.95 -4.01 1.51
CA GLN A 353 -12.50 -5.09 2.33
C GLN A 353 -11.82 -6.44 2.08
N TYR A 354 -11.59 -6.80 0.81
CA TYR A 354 -10.92 -8.05 0.48
C TYR A 354 -9.48 -8.10 1.01
N LEU A 355 -8.79 -6.95 1.04
CA LEU A 355 -7.43 -6.87 1.58
C LEU A 355 -7.40 -6.89 3.10
N THR A 356 -8.41 -6.32 3.75
CA THR A 356 -8.56 -6.33 5.22
C THR A 356 -9.05 -7.66 5.76
N ASP A 357 -9.83 -8.42 4.99
CA ASP A 357 -10.39 -9.74 5.38
C ASP A 357 -9.32 -10.86 5.42
N GLY A 358 -8.05 -10.55 5.13
CA GLY A 358 -6.94 -11.48 5.34
C GLY A 358 -6.59 -11.64 6.82
N SER A 359 -5.68 -12.56 7.10
CA SER A 359 -5.16 -12.82 8.45
C SER A 359 -3.64 -12.70 8.47
N VAL A 360 -3.07 -12.43 9.65
CA VAL A 360 -1.61 -12.43 9.82
C VAL A 360 -1.06 -13.84 9.64
N GLU A 361 -1.83 -14.88 9.96
CA GLU A 361 -1.44 -16.27 9.74
C GLU A 361 -1.21 -16.59 8.24
N GLU A 362 -2.01 -16.01 7.34
CA GLU A 362 -1.79 -16.13 5.88
C GLU A 362 -0.51 -15.42 5.43
N ALA A 363 -0.20 -14.27 6.03
CA ALA A 363 1.04 -13.53 5.77
C ALA A 363 2.26 -14.28 6.35
N ASP A 364 2.14 -14.84 7.55
CA ASP A 364 3.17 -15.66 8.20
C ASP A 364 3.44 -16.94 7.40
N ALA A 365 2.38 -17.58 6.87
CA ALA A 365 2.54 -18.73 5.98
C ALA A 365 3.30 -18.38 4.71
N THR A 366 3.08 -17.17 4.18
CA THR A 366 3.84 -16.63 3.04
C THR A 366 5.32 -16.47 3.39
N VAL A 367 5.63 -15.85 4.53
CA VAL A 367 7.00 -15.69 5.04
C VAL A 367 7.69 -17.04 5.29
N ALA A 368 6.99 -17.99 5.91
CA ALA A 368 7.51 -19.32 6.18
C ALA A 368 7.87 -20.05 4.87
N ALA A 369 6.99 -20.01 3.87
CA ALA A 369 7.24 -20.60 2.56
C ALA A 369 8.40 -19.94 1.80
N MET A 370 8.63 -18.62 1.96
CA MET A 370 9.84 -17.95 1.44
C MET A 370 11.10 -18.50 2.11
N ARG A 371 11.12 -18.60 3.45
CA ARG A 371 12.27 -19.10 4.23
C ARG A 371 12.66 -20.53 3.84
N ASP A 372 11.67 -21.37 3.60
CA ASP A 372 11.87 -22.77 3.27
C ASP A 372 12.23 -23.00 1.78
N GLY A 373 12.23 -21.93 0.97
CA GLY A 373 12.44 -22.02 -0.49
C GLY A 373 11.35 -22.83 -1.21
N GLY A 374 10.21 -23.04 -0.55
CA GLY A 374 9.11 -23.88 -1.04
C GLY A 374 8.15 -23.16 -1.98
N HIS A 375 8.27 -21.84 -2.11
CA HIS A 375 7.44 -21.04 -3.02
C HIS A 375 8.03 -20.98 -4.42
N VAL A 376 7.17 -21.19 -5.43
CA VAL A 376 7.51 -20.95 -6.84
C VAL A 376 6.69 -19.74 -7.29
N PRO A 377 7.34 -18.58 -7.53
CA PRO A 377 6.65 -17.36 -7.95
C PRO A 377 5.74 -17.59 -9.15
N HIS A 378 4.59 -16.94 -9.14
CA HIS A 378 3.56 -17.14 -10.16
C HIS A 378 4.07 -16.99 -11.61
N GLY A 379 4.90 -15.98 -11.89
CA GLY A 379 5.51 -15.74 -13.21
C GLY A 379 6.67 -16.68 -13.57
N CYS A 380 7.29 -17.34 -12.59
CA CYS A 380 8.36 -18.35 -12.81
C CYS A 380 7.82 -19.75 -13.07
N ARG A 381 6.49 -19.96 -12.98
CA ARG A 381 5.86 -21.19 -13.46
C ARG A 381 6.03 -21.23 -14.98
N GLN A 382 7.07 -21.94 -15.44
CA GLN A 382 7.29 -22.09 -16.88
C GLN A 382 5.97 -22.49 -17.54
N PRO A 383 5.52 -21.77 -18.58
CA PRO A 383 4.46 -22.29 -19.41
C PRO A 383 4.94 -23.66 -19.86
N SER A 384 4.21 -24.71 -19.46
CA SER A 384 4.47 -26.04 -19.99
C SER A 384 4.56 -25.90 -21.49
N SER A 385 5.65 -26.36 -22.11
CA SER A 385 5.88 -26.18 -23.54
C SER A 385 4.60 -26.48 -24.30
N PRO A 386 4.19 -25.64 -25.28
CA PRO A 386 2.98 -25.90 -26.05
C PRO A 386 3.12 -27.30 -26.61
N VAL A 387 2.36 -28.24 -26.03
CA VAL A 387 2.31 -29.57 -26.58
C VAL A 387 1.54 -29.35 -27.86
N ALA A 388 2.23 -29.45 -29.00
CA ALA A 388 1.60 -29.48 -30.30
C ALA A 388 0.76 -30.76 -30.38
N THR A 389 -0.41 -30.74 -29.75
CA THR A 389 -1.41 -31.78 -29.85
C THR A 389 -2.13 -31.55 -31.17
N GLN A 390 -2.05 -32.52 -32.08
CA GLN A 390 -3.00 -32.61 -33.18
C GLN A 390 -4.41 -32.53 -32.58
N ARG A 391 -5.15 -31.47 -32.91
CA ARG A 391 -6.55 -31.28 -32.52
C ARG A 391 -7.39 -32.42 -33.09
N LYS A 392 -7.46 -33.55 -32.38
CA LYS A 392 -8.49 -34.57 -32.65
C LYS A 392 -9.86 -33.97 -32.33
N PRO A 393 -10.93 -34.34 -33.05
CA PRO A 393 -12.28 -34.00 -32.65
C PRO A 393 -12.57 -34.72 -31.33
N ARG A 394 -12.42 -34.02 -30.21
CA ARG A 394 -12.87 -34.49 -28.90
C ARG A 394 -14.33 -34.08 -28.71
N THR A 395 -15.12 -35.02 -28.23
CA THR A 395 -16.41 -34.75 -27.59
C THR A 395 -16.18 -33.74 -26.47
N ILE A 396 -17.04 -32.73 -26.37
CA ILE A 396 -17.00 -31.76 -25.27
C ILE A 396 -17.71 -32.44 -24.09
N GLU A 397 -16.97 -32.73 -23.02
CA GLU A 397 -17.51 -33.39 -21.81
C GLU A 397 -17.43 -32.45 -20.60
N ARG A 398 -16.44 -31.56 -20.53
CA ARG A 398 -16.27 -30.60 -19.44
C ARG A 398 -16.23 -29.17 -19.97
N VAL A 399 -17.15 -28.34 -19.51
CA VAL A 399 -17.29 -26.95 -19.92
C VAL A 399 -17.11 -26.04 -18.70
N LEU A 400 -16.16 -25.12 -18.76
CA LEU A 400 -16.04 -24.03 -17.79
C LEU A 400 -16.78 -22.81 -18.33
N VAL A 401 -17.83 -22.40 -17.64
CA VAL A 401 -18.58 -21.18 -17.95
C VAL A 401 -18.04 -20.03 -17.12
N VAL A 402 -17.71 -18.92 -17.78
CA VAL A 402 -17.24 -17.70 -17.11
C VAL A 402 -18.17 -16.55 -17.49
N GLY A 403 -18.78 -15.91 -16.49
CA GLY A 403 -19.74 -14.82 -16.68
C GLY A 403 -20.87 -14.87 -15.66
N ARG A 404 -21.78 -13.89 -15.70
CA ARG A 404 -22.91 -13.82 -14.77
C ARG A 404 -23.93 -14.91 -15.05
N VAL A 405 -24.18 -15.78 -14.05
CA VAL A 405 -25.20 -16.84 -14.14
C VAL A 405 -26.18 -16.69 -12.99
N SER A 406 -27.02 -15.65 -13.07
CA SER A 406 -27.96 -15.31 -11.99
C SER A 406 -29.23 -16.18 -11.93
N ALA A 407 -29.51 -16.98 -12.96
CA ALA A 407 -30.57 -18.00 -12.98
C ALA A 407 -30.41 -18.90 -14.22
N THR A 408 -30.83 -20.17 -14.14
CA THR A 408 -31.03 -21.03 -15.32
C THR A 408 -32.12 -20.41 -16.19
N PRO A 409 -31.80 -19.88 -17.37
CA PRO A 409 -32.81 -19.30 -18.23
C PRO A 409 -33.64 -20.43 -18.86
N PRO A 410 -34.95 -20.21 -19.09
CA PRO A 410 -35.79 -21.21 -19.76
C PRO A 410 -35.22 -21.58 -21.13
N LEU A 411 -35.51 -22.79 -21.60
CA LEU A 411 -35.18 -23.18 -22.97
C LEU A 411 -35.80 -22.17 -23.96
N PRO A 412 -35.09 -21.81 -25.04
CA PRO A 412 -35.55 -20.79 -25.97
C PRO A 412 -36.92 -21.16 -26.58
N ALA A 413 -37.81 -20.18 -26.71
CA ALA A 413 -38.91 -20.27 -27.66
C ALA A 413 -38.32 -20.29 -29.09
N GLU A 414 -39.03 -20.91 -30.06
CA GLU A 414 -38.55 -20.96 -31.45
C GLU A 414 -38.16 -19.56 -31.97
N GLY A 415 -36.89 -19.42 -32.39
CA GLY A 415 -36.37 -18.20 -33.01
C GLY A 415 -35.62 -17.23 -32.09
N GLU A 416 -35.52 -17.47 -30.78
CA GLU A 416 -34.77 -16.61 -29.86
C GLU A 416 -33.43 -17.22 -29.44
N PHE A 417 -32.31 -16.63 -29.87
CA PHE A 417 -30.97 -17.02 -29.43
C PHE A 417 -30.30 -15.87 -28.70
N THR A 418 -30.11 -16.02 -27.40
CA THR A 418 -29.32 -15.10 -26.56
C THR A 418 -28.17 -15.87 -25.93
N LYS A 419 -27.17 -15.16 -25.38
CA LYS A 419 -26.06 -15.77 -24.61
C LYS A 419 -26.56 -16.68 -23.46
N TYR A 420 -27.69 -16.31 -22.86
CA TYR A 420 -28.37 -17.08 -21.83
C TYR A 420 -28.97 -18.39 -22.36
N HIS A 421 -29.56 -18.40 -23.56
CA HIS A 421 -30.05 -19.63 -24.19
C HIS A 421 -28.93 -20.61 -24.53
N LEU A 422 -27.74 -20.11 -24.93
CA LEU A 422 -26.58 -20.95 -25.20
C LEU A 422 -26.02 -21.59 -23.91
N LEU A 423 -26.02 -20.85 -22.80
CA LEU A 423 -25.71 -21.40 -21.47
C LEU A 423 -26.73 -22.47 -21.06
N SER A 424 -28.02 -22.19 -21.20
CA SER A 424 -29.09 -23.16 -20.90
C SER A 424 -28.95 -24.43 -21.74
N ALA A 425 -28.59 -24.30 -23.03
CA ALA A 425 -28.35 -25.45 -23.90
C ALA A 425 -27.24 -26.35 -23.33
N TRP A 426 -26.09 -25.79 -22.92
CA TRP A 426 -25.01 -26.56 -22.29
C TRP A 426 -25.46 -27.30 -21.03
N MET A 427 -26.30 -26.67 -20.20
CA MET A 427 -26.84 -27.28 -18.98
C MET A 427 -27.73 -28.50 -19.23
N HIS A 428 -28.24 -28.66 -20.45
CA HIS A 428 -29.15 -29.74 -20.82
C HIS A 428 -28.52 -30.77 -21.77
N VAL A 429 -27.25 -30.62 -22.16
CA VAL A 429 -26.56 -31.63 -22.98
C VAL A 429 -26.22 -32.85 -22.11
N PRO A 430 -26.76 -34.06 -22.41
CA PRO A 430 -26.47 -35.24 -21.61
C PRO A 430 -24.98 -35.59 -21.66
N GLY A 431 -24.38 -35.81 -20.49
CA GLY A 431 -22.97 -36.20 -20.37
C GLY A 431 -21.98 -35.03 -20.36
N VAL A 432 -22.45 -33.78 -20.40
CA VAL A 432 -21.61 -32.59 -20.18
C VAL A 432 -21.65 -32.19 -18.71
N GLU A 433 -20.47 -32.09 -18.09
CA GLU A 433 -20.25 -31.48 -16.79
C GLU A 433 -19.95 -29.99 -16.96
N LEU A 434 -20.62 -29.16 -16.15
CA LEU A 434 -20.44 -27.73 -16.12
C LEU A 434 -19.82 -27.30 -14.81
N ASP A 435 -18.74 -26.53 -14.93
CA ASP A 435 -18.20 -25.74 -13.83
C ASP A 435 -18.44 -24.25 -14.11
N LEU A 436 -18.68 -23.48 -13.05
CA LEU A 436 -19.07 -22.08 -13.14
C LEU A 436 -18.08 -21.18 -12.41
N MET A 437 -17.65 -20.12 -13.09
CA MET A 437 -16.92 -19.01 -12.51
C MET A 437 -17.72 -17.72 -12.71
N ASP A 438 -18.53 -17.37 -11.72
CA ASP A 438 -19.35 -16.16 -11.76
C ASP A 438 -18.45 -14.91 -11.59
N SER A 439 -18.24 -14.20 -12.69
CA SER A 439 -17.41 -13.00 -12.73
C SER A 439 -17.96 -11.88 -11.85
N ASP A 440 -19.29 -11.69 -11.82
CA ASP A 440 -19.93 -10.61 -11.08
C ASP A 440 -19.81 -10.84 -9.57
N ASP A 441 -19.95 -12.09 -9.13
CA ASP A 441 -19.75 -12.47 -7.73
C ASP A 441 -18.28 -12.36 -7.30
N ILE A 442 -17.35 -12.85 -8.10
CA ILE A 442 -15.91 -12.78 -7.78
C ILE A 442 -15.43 -11.33 -7.74
N ILE A 443 -15.77 -10.53 -8.76
CA ILE A 443 -15.42 -9.10 -8.82
C ILE A 443 -16.16 -8.32 -7.72
N GLY A 444 -17.42 -8.69 -7.46
CA GLY A 444 -18.22 -8.13 -6.37
C GLY A 444 -17.57 -8.34 -5.00
N ARG A 445 -16.90 -9.47 -4.77
CA ARG A 445 -16.22 -9.79 -3.50
C ARG A 445 -14.78 -9.25 -3.44
N ALA A 446 -13.96 -9.56 -4.43
CA ALA A 446 -12.51 -9.30 -4.41
C ALA A 446 -12.08 -8.07 -5.23
N GLY A 447 -12.90 -7.62 -6.17
CA GLY A 447 -12.49 -6.70 -7.24
C GLY A 447 -11.94 -7.44 -8.47
N ALA A 448 -11.74 -6.71 -9.57
CA ALA A 448 -11.35 -7.30 -10.85
C ALA A 448 -9.84 -7.51 -11.01
N ALA A 449 -9.00 -6.84 -10.22
CA ALA A 449 -7.56 -7.07 -10.25
C ALA A 449 -7.25 -8.57 -10.07
N GLY A 450 -6.38 -9.09 -10.93
CA GLY A 450 -6.01 -10.51 -10.93
C GLY A 450 -7.09 -11.49 -11.39
N PHE A 451 -8.25 -11.05 -11.87
CA PHE A 451 -9.29 -11.96 -12.34
C PHE A 451 -8.83 -12.77 -13.56
N SER A 452 -8.21 -12.12 -14.56
CA SER A 452 -7.66 -12.78 -15.75
C SER A 452 -6.69 -13.91 -15.38
N GLN A 453 -5.79 -13.67 -14.43
CA GLN A 453 -4.81 -14.67 -13.99
C GLN A 453 -5.49 -15.84 -13.25
N ARG A 454 -6.43 -15.55 -12.35
CA ARG A 454 -7.22 -16.59 -11.65
C ARG A 454 -7.97 -17.50 -12.63
N LEU A 455 -8.52 -16.92 -13.70
CA LEU A 455 -9.16 -17.70 -14.76
C LEU A 455 -8.14 -18.60 -15.48
N HIS A 456 -7.02 -18.03 -15.91
CA HIS A 456 -5.98 -18.77 -16.58
C HIS A 456 -5.45 -19.95 -15.72
N ASP A 457 -5.23 -19.74 -14.43
CA ASP A 457 -4.86 -20.80 -13.47
C ASP A 457 -5.92 -21.89 -13.35
N LYS A 458 -7.18 -21.50 -13.23
CA LYS A 458 -8.32 -22.43 -13.14
C LYS A 458 -8.35 -23.33 -14.38
N VAL A 459 -8.22 -22.75 -15.56
CA VAL A 459 -8.15 -23.50 -16.83
C VAL A 459 -6.97 -24.46 -16.85
N ARG A 460 -5.77 -24.03 -16.42
CA ARG A 460 -4.58 -24.91 -16.36
C ARG A 460 -4.77 -26.09 -15.40
N ARG A 461 -5.39 -25.84 -14.24
CA ARG A 461 -5.61 -26.84 -13.20
C ARG A 461 -6.68 -27.86 -13.60
N GLU A 462 -7.82 -27.38 -14.08
CA GLU A 462 -9.00 -28.21 -14.32
C GLU A 462 -9.05 -28.77 -15.75
N ARG A 463 -8.36 -28.12 -16.68
CA ARG A 463 -8.24 -28.51 -18.09
C ARG A 463 -9.61 -28.78 -18.74
N PRO A 464 -10.56 -27.82 -18.73
CA PRO A 464 -11.85 -28.00 -19.40
C PRO A 464 -11.67 -28.22 -20.90
N ASP A 465 -12.61 -28.92 -21.55
CA ASP A 465 -12.59 -29.10 -23.01
C ASP A 465 -12.99 -27.81 -23.73
N LEU A 466 -13.91 -27.05 -23.11
CA LEU A 466 -14.41 -25.77 -23.59
C LEU A 466 -14.45 -24.75 -22.44
N LEU A 467 -13.85 -23.59 -22.67
CA LEU A 467 -14.10 -22.36 -21.94
C LEU A 467 -15.20 -21.60 -22.68
N PHE A 468 -16.37 -21.46 -22.06
CA PHE A 468 -17.47 -20.64 -22.56
C PHE A 468 -17.51 -19.32 -21.79
N TYR A 469 -16.89 -18.30 -22.36
CA TYR A 469 -16.84 -16.96 -21.81
C TYR A 469 -18.07 -16.17 -22.26
N VAL A 470 -18.79 -15.57 -21.31
CA VAL A 470 -19.97 -14.75 -21.55
C VAL A 470 -19.66 -13.34 -21.07
N PRO A 471 -19.29 -12.41 -21.98
CA PRO A 471 -18.97 -11.04 -21.60
C PRO A 471 -20.15 -10.39 -20.86
N THR A 472 -19.90 -9.78 -19.71
CA THR A 472 -20.93 -9.12 -18.90
C THR A 472 -20.95 -7.63 -19.17
N ALA A 473 -19.80 -6.96 -19.07
CA ALA A 473 -19.57 -5.57 -19.46
C ALA A 473 -18.07 -5.32 -19.73
N PRO A 474 -17.68 -4.37 -20.62
CA PRO A 474 -16.27 -4.03 -20.93
C PRO A 474 -15.45 -3.77 -19.64
N VAL A 475 -16.17 -3.14 -18.72
CA VAL A 475 -16.06 -3.00 -17.27
C VAL A 475 -15.24 -4.00 -16.46
N TYR A 476 -15.46 -5.26 -16.81
CA TYR A 476 -15.24 -6.43 -15.96
C TYR A 476 -14.67 -7.59 -16.79
N ASP A 477 -14.34 -7.31 -18.04
CA ASP A 477 -14.00 -8.35 -18.99
C ASP A 477 -12.60 -8.89 -18.71
N VAL A 478 -12.46 -10.21 -18.91
CA VAL A 478 -11.15 -10.86 -18.98
C VAL A 478 -10.36 -10.17 -20.10
N GLN A 479 -9.11 -9.80 -19.82
CA GLN A 479 -8.23 -9.22 -20.85
C GLN A 479 -8.18 -10.16 -22.07
N LEU A 480 -8.33 -9.60 -23.27
CA LEU A 480 -8.36 -10.38 -24.51
C LEU A 480 -7.06 -11.17 -24.69
N GLU A 481 -5.95 -10.60 -24.25
CA GLU A 481 -4.64 -11.23 -24.18
C GLU A 481 -4.70 -12.52 -23.36
N ALA A 482 -5.29 -12.49 -22.17
CA ALA A 482 -5.43 -13.67 -21.31
C ALA A 482 -6.31 -14.76 -21.94
N LEU A 483 -7.40 -14.40 -22.62
CA LEU A 483 -8.21 -15.36 -23.39
C LEU A 483 -7.42 -15.94 -24.58
N GLY A 484 -6.62 -15.11 -25.24
CA GLY A 484 -5.68 -15.51 -26.29
C GLY A 484 -4.66 -16.52 -25.78
N GLU A 485 -4.02 -16.26 -24.64
CA GLU A 485 -3.06 -17.15 -23.99
C GLU A 485 -3.67 -18.49 -23.60
N ILE A 486 -4.86 -18.47 -22.97
CA ILE A 486 -5.60 -19.70 -22.67
C ILE A 486 -5.79 -20.53 -23.95
N THR A 487 -6.23 -19.89 -25.03
CA THR A 487 -6.51 -20.56 -26.31
C THR A 487 -5.25 -21.06 -27.01
N ALA A 488 -4.12 -20.36 -26.87
CA ALA A 488 -2.86 -20.68 -27.51
C ALA A 488 -2.02 -21.72 -26.74
N HIS A 489 -2.17 -21.77 -25.42
CA HIS A 489 -1.28 -22.53 -24.54
C HIS A 489 -1.97 -23.65 -23.76
N THR A 490 -3.24 -23.93 -24.03
CA THR A 490 -3.98 -25.05 -23.43
C THR A 490 -4.72 -25.89 -24.49
N ASP A 491 -5.13 -27.11 -24.14
CA ASP A 491 -6.01 -27.94 -24.98
C ASP A 491 -7.47 -27.45 -24.96
N THR A 492 -7.79 -26.43 -24.16
CA THR A 492 -9.14 -25.87 -23.99
C THR A 492 -9.52 -25.03 -25.20
N ARG A 493 -10.72 -25.27 -25.76
CA ARG A 493 -11.30 -24.38 -26.77
C ARG A 493 -11.94 -23.18 -26.10
N THR A 494 -11.76 -21.99 -26.65
CA THR A 494 -12.44 -20.79 -26.14
C THR A 494 -13.58 -20.40 -27.08
N MET A 495 -14.76 -20.19 -26.50
CA MET A 495 -15.93 -19.62 -27.15
C MET A 495 -16.33 -18.37 -26.37
N ILE A 496 -16.45 -17.25 -27.08
CA ILE A 496 -16.81 -15.92 -26.55
C ILE A 496 -18.20 -15.56 -27.04
#